data_AF-A0A399G2H3-F1
#
_entry.id   AF-A0A399G2H3-F1
#
_cell.length_a   1.000
_cell.length_b   1.000
_cell.length_c   1.000
_cell.angle_alpha   90.00
_cell.angle_beta   90.00
_cell.angle_gamma   90.00
#
_symmetry.space_group_name_H-M   'P 1'
#
loop_
_entity.id
_entity.type
_entity.pdbx_description
1 polymer ?
#
loop_
_entity_poly.entity_id
_entity_poly.type
_entity_poly.pdbx_seq_one_letter_code
_entity_poly.pdbx_strand_id
1 'polypeptide(L)'
;MKLVRALVPLVAALPLLLARLWSPTACREGETGPAPAPPARSRPRVPRPRPYVPVPAATLTQERAADFARVAQRHAPLWALAYDPVQTVVFTARHRVLADLVVGSSDLDALDFALTEFTPPGYARAYLTRAEQARTGAGV
;
A
#
# COMPACT_ATOMS: atom_id res chain seq x y z
N MET A 1 -17.49 -29.93 0.95
CA MET A 1 -16.80 -29.13 2.00
C MET A 1 -15.44 -29.75 2.37
N LYS A 2 -14.45 -29.70 1.47
CA LYS A 2 -13.10 -30.28 1.71
C LYS A 2 -11.94 -29.39 1.20
N LEU A 3 -12.21 -28.13 0.82
CA LEU A 3 -11.21 -27.22 0.24
C LEU A 3 -10.61 -26.24 1.25
N VAL A 4 -11.12 -26.19 2.49
CA VAL A 4 -10.73 -25.18 3.50
C VAL A 4 -9.48 -25.61 4.29
N ARG A 5 -9.06 -26.87 4.22
CA ARG A 5 -7.92 -27.39 5.01
C ARG A 5 -6.56 -27.35 4.31
N ALA A 6 -6.51 -27.03 3.02
CA ALA A 6 -5.24 -26.96 2.27
C ALA A 6 -4.65 -25.54 2.20
N LEU A 7 -5.44 -24.50 2.50
CA LEU A 7 -5.03 -23.09 2.34
C LEU A 7 -4.31 -22.51 3.56
N VAL A 8 -4.53 -23.08 4.75
CA VAL A 8 -3.88 -22.68 6.01
C VAL A 8 -2.35 -22.82 5.98
N PRO A 9 -1.74 -23.92 5.49
CA PRO A 9 -0.27 -23.96 5.40
C PRO A 9 0.30 -23.02 4.33
N LEU A 10 -0.48 -22.67 3.30
CA LEU A 10 -0.02 -21.81 2.20
C LEU A 10 0.19 -20.35 2.67
N VAL A 11 -0.71 -19.85 3.52
CA VAL A 11 -0.62 -18.49 4.08
C VAL A 11 0.49 -18.37 5.12
N ALA A 12 0.77 -19.43 5.88
CA ALA A 12 1.88 -19.45 6.85
C ALA A 12 3.27 -19.55 6.19
N ALA A 13 3.36 -20.13 4.98
CA ALA A 13 4.61 -20.22 4.23
C ALA A 13 4.94 -18.94 3.42
N LEU A 14 3.94 -18.10 3.14
CA LEU A 14 4.09 -16.85 2.38
C LEU A 14 5.08 -15.84 3.00
N PRO A 15 5.11 -15.59 4.33
CA PRO A 15 6.11 -14.69 4.92
C PRO A 15 7.54 -15.24 4.85
N LEU A 16 7.71 -16.58 4.89
CA LEU A 16 9.03 -17.22 4.72
C LEU A 16 9.51 -17.19 3.27
N LEU A 17 8.59 -17.25 2.30
CA LEU A 17 8.90 -17.12 0.88
C LEU A 17 9.28 -15.68 0.52
N LEU A 18 8.56 -14.68 1.03
CA LEU A 18 8.88 -13.25 0.88
C LEU A 18 10.22 -12.90 1.54
N ALA A 19 10.54 -13.51 2.69
CA ALA A 19 11.86 -13.35 3.32
C ALA A 19 13.01 -13.97 2.49
N ARG A 20 12.75 -15.06 1.74
CA ARG A 20 13.74 -15.65 0.82
C ARG A 20 13.97 -14.83 -0.45
N LEU A 21 12.94 -14.18 -0.99
CA LEU A 21 13.08 -13.31 -2.17
C LEU A 21 13.89 -12.03 -1.89
N TRP A 22 14.06 -11.67 -0.61
CA TRP A 22 14.90 -10.55 -0.19
C TRP A 22 16.34 -10.93 0.16
N SER A 23 16.78 -12.17 -0.10
CA SER A 23 18.19 -12.51 0.10
C SER A 23 19.05 -11.66 -0.83
N PRO A 24 19.85 -10.71 -0.31
CA PRO A 24 20.85 -10.07 -1.12
C PRO A 24 21.89 -11.14 -1.47
N THR A 25 22.17 -11.29 -2.75
CA THR A 25 23.19 -12.21 -3.27
C THR A 25 24.54 -11.83 -2.66
N ALA A 26 24.90 -12.47 -1.56
CA ALA A 26 26.21 -12.35 -0.95
C ALA A 26 27.17 -13.32 -1.65
N CYS A 27 28.04 -12.71 -2.47
CA CYS A 27 29.38 -13.10 -2.86
C CYS A 27 29.66 -14.58 -3.19
N ARG A 28 29.91 -14.84 -4.48
CA ARG A 28 30.89 -15.85 -4.87
C ARG A 28 31.86 -15.26 -5.89
N GLU A 29 32.95 -14.72 -5.38
CA GLU A 29 34.19 -14.62 -6.14
C GLU A 29 35.34 -14.81 -5.15
N GLY A 30 35.84 -16.03 -5.12
CA GLY A 30 37.00 -16.44 -4.37
C GLY A 30 37.89 -17.23 -5.30
N GLU A 31 38.35 -16.56 -6.36
CA GLU A 31 39.38 -17.08 -7.25
C GLU A 31 40.74 -16.64 -6.69
N THR A 32 41.59 -17.63 -6.46
CA THR A 32 42.88 -17.51 -5.79
C THR A 32 43.90 -16.88 -6.74
N GLY A 33 44.45 -15.71 -6.41
CA GLY A 33 45.50 -15.05 -7.19
C GLY A 33 46.28 -14.01 -6.36
N PRO A 34 47.60 -13.84 -6.60
CA PRO A 34 48.51 -13.20 -5.64
C PRO A 34 48.29 -11.68 -5.54
N ALA A 35 48.48 -11.17 -4.32
CA ALA A 35 48.16 -9.81 -3.89
C ALA A 35 48.84 -8.68 -4.70
N PRO A 36 48.06 -7.69 -5.19
CA PRO A 36 48.57 -6.39 -5.60
C PRO A 36 48.26 -5.28 -4.58
N ALA A 37 49.14 -4.28 -4.55
CA ALA A 37 49.25 -3.07 -3.72
C ALA A 37 47.97 -2.44 -3.10
N PRO A 38 48.08 -1.72 -1.95
CA PRO A 38 46.94 -1.20 -1.20
C PRO A 38 46.08 -0.22 -2.01
N PRO A 39 44.74 -0.34 -1.98
CA PRO A 39 43.86 0.54 -2.75
C PRO A 39 43.79 1.94 -2.15
N ALA A 40 43.87 2.96 -3.02
CA ALA A 40 43.59 4.34 -2.67
C ALA A 40 42.18 4.45 -2.06
N ARG A 41 42.06 5.10 -0.89
CA ARG A 41 40.80 5.27 -0.16
C ARG A 41 39.73 5.92 -1.05
N SER A 42 38.78 5.13 -1.52
CA SER A 42 37.55 5.61 -2.17
C SER A 42 36.69 6.34 -1.14
N ARG A 43 36.64 7.67 -1.24
CA ARG A 43 35.73 8.48 -0.42
C ARG A 43 34.28 8.08 -0.71
N PRO A 44 33.39 7.97 0.30
CA PRO A 44 31.98 7.68 0.08
C PRO A 44 31.36 8.79 -0.77
N ARG A 45 30.87 8.43 -1.95
CA ARG A 45 30.16 9.34 -2.85
C ARG A 45 28.82 9.65 -2.22
N VAL A 46 28.70 10.83 -1.60
CA VAL A 46 27.42 11.33 -1.08
C VAL A 46 26.43 11.37 -2.24
N PRO A 47 25.26 10.72 -2.13
CA PRO A 47 24.22 10.80 -3.17
C PRO A 47 23.86 12.26 -3.38
N ARG A 48 24.03 12.78 -4.60
CA ARG A 48 23.56 14.12 -4.92
C ARG A 48 22.03 14.12 -4.88
N PRO A 49 21.38 15.12 -4.26
CA PRO A 49 19.94 15.29 -4.35
C PRO A 49 19.55 15.36 -5.82
N ARG A 50 18.69 14.46 -6.28
CA ARG A 50 18.13 14.56 -7.63
C ARG A 50 17.14 15.73 -7.64
N PRO A 51 17.14 16.59 -8.68
CA PRO A 51 16.12 17.60 -8.85
C PRO A 51 14.73 16.94 -8.82
N TYR A 52 13.80 17.54 -8.08
CA TYR A 52 12.40 17.12 -8.10
C TYR A 52 11.85 17.37 -9.51
N VAL A 53 11.45 16.30 -10.20
CA VAL A 53 10.73 16.39 -11.47
C VAL A 53 9.25 16.21 -11.14
N PRO A 54 8.39 17.21 -11.38
CA PRO A 54 6.96 17.05 -11.24
C PRO A 54 6.51 15.91 -12.16
N VAL A 55 5.92 14.86 -11.57
CA VAL A 55 5.25 13.82 -12.36
C VAL A 55 3.98 14.44 -12.93
N PRO A 56 3.74 14.39 -14.26
CA PRO A 56 2.51 14.90 -14.84
C PRO A 56 1.31 14.22 -14.18
N ALA A 57 0.35 15.01 -13.71
CA ALA A 57 -0.92 14.48 -13.21
C ALA A 57 -1.58 13.68 -14.33
N ALA A 58 -1.75 12.37 -14.15
CA ALA A 58 -2.34 11.52 -15.16
C ALA A 58 -3.83 11.86 -15.29
N THR A 59 -4.29 12.33 -16.45
CA THR A 59 -5.73 12.48 -16.70
C THR A 59 -6.33 11.11 -17.01
N LEU A 60 -7.54 10.82 -16.53
CA LEU A 60 -8.25 9.61 -16.93
C LEU A 60 -8.47 9.63 -18.45
N THR A 61 -8.23 8.48 -19.09
CA THR A 61 -8.73 8.26 -20.45
C THR A 61 -10.26 8.25 -20.44
N GLN A 62 -10.89 8.53 -21.58
CA GLN A 62 -12.35 8.52 -21.69
C GLN A 62 -12.96 7.17 -21.27
N GLU A 63 -12.31 6.06 -21.63
CA GLU A 63 -12.72 4.70 -21.25
C GLU A 63 -12.66 4.53 -19.72
N ARG A 64 -11.54 4.88 -19.08
CA ARG A 64 -11.41 4.79 -17.63
C ARG A 64 -12.37 5.72 -16.89
N ALA A 65 -12.71 6.87 -17.45
CA ALA A 65 -13.72 7.76 -16.88
C ALA A 65 -15.12 7.13 -16.91
N ALA A 66 -15.47 6.42 -17.99
CA ALA A 66 -16.74 5.70 -18.09
C ALA A 66 -16.80 4.52 -17.11
N ASP A 67 -15.70 3.78 -16.94
CA ASP A 67 -15.63 2.70 -15.95
C ASP A 67 -15.70 3.24 -14.52
N PHE A 68 -15.01 4.34 -14.23
CA PHE A 68 -15.11 5.01 -12.93
C PHE A 68 -16.55 5.42 -12.61
N ALA A 69 -17.26 6.02 -13.57
CA ALA A 69 -18.66 6.40 -13.39
C ALA A 69 -19.56 5.18 -13.11
N ARG A 70 -19.31 4.06 -13.78
CA ARG A 70 -20.04 2.81 -13.56
C ARG A 70 -19.82 2.25 -12.15
N VAL A 71 -18.57 2.21 -11.69
CA VAL A 71 -18.22 1.74 -10.33
C VAL A 71 -18.80 2.69 -9.28
N ALA A 72 -18.70 4.00 -9.50
CA ALA A 72 -19.27 5.01 -8.60
C ALA A 72 -20.80 4.87 -8.48
N GLN A 73 -21.49 4.58 -9.58
CA GLN A 73 -22.93 4.34 -9.57
C GLN A 73 -23.30 3.04 -8.85
N ARG A 74 -22.57 1.95 -9.09
CA ARG A 74 -22.80 0.65 -8.44
C ARG A 74 -22.70 0.76 -6.92
N HIS A 75 -21.68 1.47 -6.42
CA HIS A 75 -21.39 1.57 -4.98
C HIS A 75 -21.97 2.83 -4.33
N ALA A 76 -22.71 3.66 -5.07
CA ALA A 76 -23.33 4.90 -4.59
C ALA A 76 -24.17 4.77 -3.29
N PRO A 77 -24.85 3.65 -2.99
CA PRO A 77 -25.64 3.54 -1.76
C PRO A 77 -24.82 3.72 -0.47
N LEU A 78 -23.60 3.17 -0.44
CA LEU A 78 -22.77 3.15 0.77
C LEU A 78 -21.49 3.96 0.62
N TRP A 79 -21.06 4.25 -0.60
CA TRP A 79 -19.76 4.82 -0.88
C TRP A 79 -19.87 6.12 -1.68
N ALA A 80 -18.91 7.01 -1.44
CA ALA A 80 -18.64 8.18 -2.27
C ALA A 80 -17.23 8.04 -2.83
N LEU A 81 -17.14 7.85 -4.15
CA LEU A 81 -15.86 7.68 -4.84
C LEU A 81 -15.29 9.04 -5.25
N ALA A 82 -13.97 9.15 -5.19
CA ALA A 82 -13.20 10.30 -5.65
C ALA A 82 -11.98 9.84 -6.44
N TYR A 83 -11.57 10.70 -7.38
CA TYR A 83 -10.39 10.53 -8.22
C TYR A 83 -9.45 11.71 -7.99
N ASP A 84 -8.21 11.42 -7.62
CA ASP A 84 -7.15 12.41 -7.52
C ASP A 84 -5.89 11.93 -8.28
N PRO A 85 -5.59 12.52 -9.44
CA PRO A 85 -4.46 12.10 -10.28
C PRO A 85 -3.09 12.48 -9.72
N VAL A 86 -3.04 13.31 -8.68
CA VAL A 86 -1.79 13.77 -8.05
C VAL A 86 -1.37 12.83 -6.91
N GLN A 87 -2.31 12.06 -6.37
CA GLN A 87 -2.04 11.12 -5.28
C GLN A 87 -1.52 9.78 -5.79
N THR A 88 -0.66 9.12 -5.00
CA THR A 88 -0.25 7.73 -5.26
C THR A 88 -1.43 6.77 -5.21
N VAL A 89 -2.40 7.06 -4.34
CA VAL A 89 -3.67 6.35 -4.22
C VAL A 89 -4.72 7.12 -5.01
N VAL A 90 -4.80 6.80 -6.29
CA VAL A 90 -5.52 7.61 -7.29
C VAL A 90 -7.03 7.54 -7.11
N PHE A 91 -7.55 6.38 -6.71
CA PHE A 91 -8.97 6.16 -6.47
C PHE A 91 -9.22 5.99 -4.98
N THR A 92 -10.17 6.74 -4.44
CA THR A 92 -10.57 6.65 -3.05
C THR A 92 -12.08 6.49 -2.95
N ALA A 93 -12.53 5.76 -1.93
CA ALA A 93 -13.93 5.56 -1.62
C ALA A 93 -14.14 5.81 -0.13
N ARG A 94 -14.97 6.80 0.19
CA ARG A 94 -15.36 7.12 1.57
C ARG A 94 -16.70 6.50 1.88
N HIS A 95 -16.82 5.81 3.02
CA HIS A 95 -18.09 5.25 3.46
C HIS A 95 -19.02 6.39 3.92
N ARG A 96 -20.27 6.36 3.48
CA ARG A 96 -21.24 7.44 3.74
C ARG A 96 -21.76 7.45 5.18
N VAL A 97 -21.81 6.29 5.82
CA VAL A 97 -22.32 6.13 7.20
C VAL A 97 -21.19 6.07 8.23
N LEU A 98 -19.99 5.66 7.81
CA LEU A 98 -18.83 5.45 8.70
C LEU A 98 -17.78 6.48 8.29
N ALA A 99 -17.81 7.66 8.91
CA ALA A 99 -17.04 8.82 8.47
C ALA A 99 -15.52 8.57 8.38
N ASP A 100 -15.00 7.70 9.26
CA ASP A 100 -13.57 7.39 9.34
C ASP A 100 -13.14 6.26 8.41
N LEU A 101 -14.08 5.63 7.70
CA LEU A 101 -13.78 4.52 6.81
C LEU A 101 -13.52 5.01 5.39
N VAL A 102 -12.27 4.91 4.98
CA VAL A 102 -11.80 5.22 3.63
C VAL A 102 -11.01 4.04 3.09
N VAL A 103 -11.35 3.62 1.86
CA VAL A 103 -10.62 2.62 1.10
C VAL A 103 -9.99 3.32 -0.10
N GLY A 104 -8.74 3.00 -0.42
CA GLY A 104 -8.06 3.58 -1.56
C GLY A 104 -7.22 2.56 -2.31
N SER A 105 -7.14 2.75 -3.62
CA SER A 105 -6.35 1.91 -4.52
C SER A 105 -5.81 2.74 -5.69
N SER A 106 -4.66 2.32 -6.25
CA SER A 106 -4.17 2.84 -7.54
C SER A 106 -4.88 2.21 -8.74
N ASP A 107 -5.57 1.09 -8.52
CA ASP A 107 -6.29 0.33 -9.54
C ASP A 107 -7.80 0.30 -9.22
N LEU A 108 -8.61 0.63 -10.22
CA LEU A 108 -10.05 0.75 -10.10
C LEU A 108 -10.71 -0.62 -9.91
N ASP A 109 -10.20 -1.67 -10.57
CA ASP A 109 -10.75 -3.02 -10.46
C ASP A 109 -10.50 -3.61 -9.06
N ALA A 110 -9.30 -3.40 -8.52
CA ALA A 110 -8.99 -3.74 -7.14
C ALA A 110 -9.87 -2.98 -6.13
N LEU A 111 -10.22 -1.71 -6.42
CA LEU A 111 -11.15 -0.96 -5.59
C LEU A 111 -12.57 -1.54 -5.68
N ASP A 112 -13.09 -1.79 -6.88
CA ASP A 112 -14.44 -2.37 -7.10
C ASP A 112 -14.59 -3.72 -6.37
N PHE A 113 -13.57 -4.56 -6.45
CA PHE A 113 -13.51 -5.83 -5.72
C PHE A 113 -13.57 -5.61 -4.19
N ALA A 114 -12.71 -4.74 -3.66
CA ALA A 114 -12.67 -4.45 -2.22
C ALA A 114 -14.01 -3.89 -1.70
N LEU A 115 -14.67 -3.03 -2.47
CA LEU A 115 -15.97 -2.46 -2.11
C LEU A 115 -17.10 -3.51 -2.17
N THR A 116 -16.99 -4.49 -3.06
CA THR A 116 -17.95 -5.59 -3.20
C THR A 116 -17.85 -6.58 -2.04
N GLU A 117 -16.63 -6.91 -1.61
CA GLU A 117 -16.40 -7.85 -0.52
C GLU A 117 -16.49 -7.21 0.87
N PHE A 118 -16.56 -5.87 0.93
CA PHE A 118 -16.60 -5.16 2.20
C PHE A 118 -17.84 -5.51 3.01
N THR A 119 -17.62 -6.20 4.13
CA THR A 119 -18.64 -6.43 5.15
C THR A 119 -18.28 -5.59 6.37
N PRO A 120 -19.09 -4.58 6.75
CA PRO A 120 -18.79 -3.77 7.91
C PRO A 120 -18.73 -4.65 9.17
N PRO A 121 -17.73 -4.48 10.05
CA PRO A 121 -17.70 -5.19 11.31
C PRO A 121 -18.96 -4.82 12.11
N GLY A 122 -19.72 -5.82 12.55
CA GLY A 122 -20.96 -5.63 13.33
C GLY A 122 -20.76 -4.89 14.66
N TYR A 123 -19.51 -4.62 15.04
CA TYR A 123 -19.18 -3.68 16.10
C TYR A 123 -17.78 -3.09 15.91
N ALA A 124 -17.63 -1.78 16.09
CA ALA A 124 -16.33 -1.14 16.19
C ALA A 124 -15.86 -1.24 17.65
N ARG A 125 -14.76 -1.97 17.90
CA ARG A 125 -14.06 -1.88 19.19
C ARG A 125 -13.42 -0.50 19.28
N ALA A 126 -13.89 0.33 20.20
CA ALA A 126 -13.28 1.62 20.50
C ALA A 126 -11.90 1.42 21.16
N TYR A 127 -10.84 1.35 20.36
CA TYR A 127 -9.46 1.20 20.85
C TYR A 127 -8.72 2.53 21.02
N LEU A 128 -9.30 3.66 20.62
CA LEU A 128 -8.61 4.96 20.58
C LEU A 128 -9.02 5.97 21.66
N THR A 129 -9.75 5.58 22.70
CA THR A 129 -10.13 6.52 23.77
C THR A 129 -8.95 6.96 24.65
N ARG A 130 -7.84 6.21 24.72
CA ARG A 130 -6.77 6.51 25.70
C ARG A 130 -5.80 7.62 25.28
N ALA A 131 -5.51 7.77 23.99
CA ALA A 131 -4.58 8.79 23.49
C ALA A 131 -5.21 10.19 23.43
N GLU A 132 -6.52 10.26 23.19
CA GLU A 132 -7.28 11.52 23.23
C GLU A 132 -7.55 11.99 24.66
N GLN A 133 -7.89 11.09 25.58
CA GLN A 133 -8.08 11.43 27.00
C GLN A 133 -6.81 11.99 27.66
N ALA A 134 -5.62 11.54 27.25
CA ALA A 134 -4.36 12.05 27.77
C ALA A 134 -4.05 13.51 27.34
N ARG A 135 -4.60 13.99 26.23
CA ARG A 135 -4.43 15.39 25.79
C ARG A 135 -5.41 16.34 26.45
N THR A 136 -6.60 15.87 26.81
CA THR A 136 -7.64 16.69 27.44
C THR A 136 -7.49 16.79 28.96
N GLY A 137 -6.76 15.87 29.61
CA GLY A 137 -6.54 15.86 31.06
C GLY A 137 -5.31 16.63 31.57
N ALA A 138 -4.50 17.25 30.69
CA ALA A 138 -3.26 17.94 31.08
C ALA A 138 -3.43 19.44 31.34
N GLY A 139 -4.65 19.90 31.57
CA GLY A 139 -4.98 21.31 31.80
C GLY A 139 -6.03 21.49 32.89
N VAL A 140 -5.73 21.04 34.12
CA VAL A 140 -6.35 21.52 35.36
C VAL A 140 -5.27 21.65 36.41
#